data_AF-A0A6A4ZV57-F1
#
_entry.id   AF-A0A6A4ZV57-F1
#
_cell.length_a   1.000
_cell.length_b   1.000
_cell.length_c   1.000
_cell.angle_alpha   90.00
_cell.angle_beta   90.00
_cell.angle_gamma   90.00
#
_symmetry.space_group_name_H-M   'P 1'
#
loop_
_entity.id
_entity.type
_entity.pdbx_description
1 polymer ?
#
loop_
_entity_poly.entity_id
_entity_poly.type
_entity_poly.pdbx_seq_one_letter_code
_entity_poly.pdbx_strand_id
1 'polypeptide(L)'
;MDVLGFELPLSLRDASRAWNKGTQNWLERYVYSRTNNSLTATYFVSAFWHGFYPGYYIFFMSVPMATNVGRLAFKRVRPWFLQEDGKTAGPFKAVYDVVGGLASVLALHYLVIPFQALSWENSLQALSNLKFSGHIILAVLYVLFHLVPVRKLKSAKKTE
;
A
#
# COMPACT_ATOMS: atom_id res chain seq x y z
N MET A 1 -6.12 -9.59 -14.74
CA MET A 1 -4.95 -9.75 -13.85
C MET A 1 -3.71 -9.41 -14.67
N ASP A 2 -2.75 -8.69 -14.11
CA ASP A 2 -1.41 -8.54 -14.71
C ASP A 2 -0.42 -9.25 -13.80
N VAL A 3 0.05 -10.42 -14.24
CA VAL A 3 0.82 -11.34 -13.39
C VAL A 3 2.19 -10.77 -13.08
N LEU A 4 2.94 -10.33 -14.09
CA LEU A 4 4.28 -9.78 -13.89
C LEU A 4 4.25 -8.48 -13.08
N GLY A 5 3.28 -7.61 -13.34
CA GLY A 5 3.12 -6.38 -12.54
C GLY A 5 2.74 -6.64 -11.08
N PHE A 6 2.14 -7.80 -10.78
CA PHE A 6 1.77 -8.19 -9.42
C PHE A 6 2.90 -8.91 -8.68
N GLU A 7 3.65 -9.78 -9.37
CA GLU A 7 4.77 -10.52 -8.79
C GLU A 7 6.02 -9.64 -8.61
N LEU A 8 6.22 -8.64 -9.49
CA LEU A 8 7.36 -7.73 -9.46
C LEU A 8 6.95 -6.25 -9.24
N PRO A 9 6.18 -5.91 -8.20
CA PRO A 9 5.73 -4.55 -7.98
C PRO A 9 6.84 -3.71 -7.33
N LEU A 10 6.99 -2.46 -7.77
CA LEU A 10 7.91 -1.51 -7.13
C LEU A 10 7.26 -0.77 -5.95
N SER A 11 5.95 -0.92 -5.78
CA SER A 11 5.19 -0.38 -4.65
C SER A 11 3.89 -1.15 -4.41
N LEU A 12 3.34 -1.05 -3.20
CA LEU A 12 2.05 -1.65 -2.85
C LEU A 12 0.91 -1.17 -3.76
N ARG A 13 0.98 0.08 -4.24
CA ARG A 13 0.00 0.62 -5.19
C ARG A 13 0.08 -0.10 -6.53
N ASP A 14 1.29 -0.39 -7.01
CA ASP A 14 1.49 -1.09 -8.28
C ASP A 14 0.97 -2.52 -8.18
N ALA A 15 1.30 -3.22 -7.08
CA ALA A 15 0.75 -4.55 -6.78
C ALA A 15 -0.79 -4.54 -6.79
N SER A 16 -1.40 -3.61 -6.04
CA SER A 16 -2.87 -3.49 -5.96
C SER A 16 -3.52 -3.13 -7.29
N ARG A 17 -2.82 -2.41 -8.19
CA ARG A 17 -3.32 -2.06 -9.52
C ARG A 17 -3.10 -3.16 -10.55
N ALA A 18 -2.17 -4.07 -10.31
CA ALA A 18 -1.97 -5.25 -11.13
C ALA A 18 -2.96 -6.38 -10.77
N TRP A 19 -3.29 -6.49 -9.48
CA TRP A 19 -4.27 -7.43 -8.93
C TRP A 19 -5.72 -6.99 -9.13
N ASN A 20 -6.56 -7.91 -9.61
CA ASN A 20 -8.02 -7.75 -9.70
C ASN A 20 -8.51 -6.36 -10.18
N LYS A 21 -7.98 -5.94 -11.34
CA LYS A 21 -8.25 -4.62 -11.97
C LYS A 21 -9.74 -4.30 -12.08
N GLY A 22 -10.59 -5.29 -12.39
CA GLY A 22 -12.03 -5.12 -12.52
C GLY A 22 -12.68 -4.70 -11.20
N THR A 23 -12.43 -5.45 -10.13
CA THR A 23 -12.95 -5.12 -8.79
C THR A 23 -12.38 -3.80 -8.27
N GLN A 24 -11.10 -3.51 -8.51
CA GLN A 24 -10.49 -2.23 -8.13
C GLN A 24 -11.19 -1.04 -8.82
N ASN A 25 -11.42 -1.12 -10.14
CA ASN A 25 -12.15 -0.09 -10.88
C ASN A 25 -13.60 0.07 -10.38
N TRP A 26 -14.26 -1.04 -10.04
CA TRP A 26 -15.60 -1.01 -9.46
C TRP A 26 -15.60 -0.31 -8.08
N LEU A 27 -14.70 -0.71 -7.18
CA LEU A 27 -14.54 -0.09 -5.86
C LEU A 27 -14.20 1.41 -5.97
N GLU A 28 -13.30 1.79 -6.88
CA GLU A 28 -12.90 3.18 -7.08
C GLU A 28 -14.08 4.05 -7.54
N ARG A 29 -14.86 3.56 -8.52
CA ARG A 29 -15.99 4.31 -9.11
C ARG A 29 -17.22 4.36 -8.21
N TYR A 30 -17.57 3.24 -7.59
CA TYR A 30 -18.85 3.08 -6.91
C TYR A 30 -18.78 3.23 -5.40
N VAL A 31 -17.61 3.09 -4.78
CA VAL A 31 -17.45 3.22 -3.33
C VAL A 31 -16.55 4.40 -2.99
N TYR A 32 -15.28 4.37 -3.40
CA TYR A 32 -14.28 5.38 -3.02
C TYR A 32 -14.71 6.78 -3.43
N SER A 33 -15.02 6.99 -4.71
CA SER A 33 -15.43 8.30 -5.23
C SER A 33 -16.78 8.77 -4.67
N ARG A 34 -17.64 7.84 -4.24
CA ARG A 34 -18.98 8.13 -3.69
C ARG A 34 -18.98 8.38 -2.18
N THR A 35 -17.86 8.10 -1.50
CA THR A 35 -17.71 8.22 -0.04
C THR A 35 -16.64 9.24 0.34
N ASN A 36 -16.53 10.34 -0.42
CA ASN A 36 -15.51 11.38 -0.24
C ASN A 36 -14.08 10.83 -0.19
N ASN A 37 -13.76 9.86 -1.06
CA ASN A 37 -12.44 9.25 -1.14
C ASN A 37 -12.02 8.53 0.16
N SER A 38 -12.98 7.92 0.87
CA SER A 38 -12.72 7.17 2.10
C SER A 38 -12.13 5.80 1.81
N LEU A 39 -10.86 5.58 2.19
CA LEU A 39 -10.23 4.26 2.11
C LEU A 39 -10.93 3.26 3.03
N THR A 40 -11.31 3.68 4.23
CA THR A 40 -11.97 2.81 5.20
C THR A 40 -13.29 2.26 4.66
N ALA A 41 -14.12 3.10 4.04
CA ALA A 41 -15.37 2.66 3.42
C ALA A 41 -15.11 1.68 2.26
N THR A 42 -14.15 2.01 1.38
CA THR A 42 -13.78 1.13 0.26
C THR A 42 -13.31 -0.24 0.70
N TYR A 43 -12.40 -0.30 1.67
CA TYR A 43 -11.88 -1.56 2.16
C TYR A 43 -12.90 -2.34 2.99
N PHE A 44 -13.78 -1.67 3.73
CA PHE A 44 -14.90 -2.32 4.40
C PHE A 44 -15.87 -2.98 3.41
N VAL A 45 -16.26 -2.26 2.34
CA VAL A 45 -17.09 -2.84 1.27
C VAL A 45 -16.37 -3.98 0.57
N SER A 46 -15.05 -3.88 0.37
CA SER A 46 -14.24 -4.98 -0.14
C SER A 46 -14.29 -6.20 0.78
N ALA A 47 -14.16 -6.02 2.10
CA ALA A 47 -14.28 -7.10 3.08
C ALA A 47 -15.64 -7.79 3.01
N PHE A 48 -16.71 -6.99 2.99
CA PHE A 48 -18.08 -7.46 2.88
C PHE A 48 -18.32 -8.24 1.58
N TRP A 49 -17.78 -7.76 0.46
CA TRP A 49 -17.86 -8.44 -0.84
C TRP A 49 -17.18 -9.82 -0.83
N HIS A 50 -16.10 -9.98 -0.04
CA HIS A 50 -15.45 -11.28 0.14
C HIS A 50 -16.23 -12.23 1.05
N GLY A 51 -16.98 -11.72 2.03
CA GLY A 51 -17.91 -12.49 2.85
C GLY A 51 -17.96 -12.04 4.32
N PHE A 52 -18.52 -12.89 5.18
CA PHE A 52 -18.76 -12.58 6.60
C PHE A 52 -17.70 -13.17 7.55
N TYR A 53 -16.68 -13.82 7.01
CA TYR A 53 -15.58 -14.40 7.78
C TYR A 53 -14.74 -13.30 8.45
N PRO A 54 -14.49 -13.35 9.77
CA PRO A 54 -13.75 -12.30 10.49
C PRO A 54 -12.36 -12.01 9.90
N GLY A 55 -11.70 -13.03 9.35
CA GLY A 55 -10.38 -12.89 8.71
C GLY A 55 -10.34 -11.84 7.59
N TYR A 56 -11.42 -11.70 6.81
CA TYR A 56 -11.53 -10.68 5.77
C TYR A 56 -11.51 -9.26 6.35
N TYR A 57 -12.26 -9.03 7.42
CA TYR A 57 -12.32 -7.74 8.08
C TYR A 57 -10.98 -7.37 8.71
N ILE A 58 -10.29 -8.32 9.35
CA ILE A 58 -8.95 -8.07 9.90
C ILE A 58 -7.98 -7.67 8.77
N PHE A 59 -7.94 -8.41 7.66
CA PHE A 59 -7.08 -8.08 6.53
C PHE A 59 -7.41 -6.71 5.94
N PHE A 60 -8.64 -6.53 5.46
CA PHE A 60 -9.01 -5.33 4.71
C PHE A 60 -8.96 -4.06 5.55
N MET A 61 -9.23 -4.15 6.86
CA MET A 61 -9.12 -3.00 7.75
C MET A 61 -7.66 -2.66 8.10
N SER A 62 -6.72 -3.60 7.94
CA SER A 62 -5.28 -3.34 8.07
C SER A 62 -4.62 -2.78 6.80
N VAL A 63 -5.13 -3.10 5.60
CA VAL A 63 -4.59 -2.59 4.32
C VAL A 63 -4.49 -1.05 4.26
N PRO A 64 -5.49 -0.23 4.71
CA PRO A 64 -5.39 1.23 4.66
C PRO A 64 -4.11 1.79 5.30
N MET A 65 -3.60 1.14 6.35
CA MET A 65 -2.37 1.54 7.02
C MET A 65 -1.17 1.45 6.07
N ALA A 66 -1.01 0.31 5.38
CA ALA A 66 0.04 0.10 4.40
C ALA A 66 -0.13 1.02 3.18
N THR A 67 -1.36 1.24 2.71
CA THR A 67 -1.66 2.20 1.64
C THR A 67 -1.22 3.62 2.01
N ASN A 68 -1.48 4.05 3.24
CA ASN A 68 -1.10 5.38 3.72
C ASN A 68 0.43 5.52 3.85
N VAL A 69 1.13 4.49 4.36
CA VAL A 69 2.60 4.45 4.36
C VAL A 69 3.15 4.59 2.94
N GLY A 70 2.60 3.84 1.97
CA GLY A 70 3.00 3.95 0.56
C GLY A 70 2.75 5.34 -0.04
N ARG A 71 1.62 5.98 0.29
CA ARG A 71 1.31 7.36 -0.11
C ARG A 71 2.32 8.36 0.46
N LEU A 72 2.71 8.20 1.73
CA LEU A 72 3.73 9.03 2.36
C LEU A 72 5.11 8.80 1.75
N ALA A 73 5.51 7.56 1.51
CA ALA A 73 6.74 7.22 0.82
C ALA A 73 6.81 7.91 -0.54
N PHE A 74 5.74 7.83 -1.33
CA PHE A 74 5.66 8.49 -2.63
C PHE A 74 5.77 10.02 -2.54
N LYS A 75 5.12 10.65 -1.54
CA LYS A 75 5.09 12.10 -1.38
C LYS A 75 6.37 12.69 -0.76
N ARG A 76 6.97 11.97 0.19
CA ARG A 76 8.03 12.52 1.07
C ARG A 76 9.38 11.85 0.89
N VAL A 77 9.42 10.56 0.53
CA VAL A 77 10.67 9.79 0.43
C VAL A 77 11.15 9.71 -1.02
N ARG A 78 10.29 9.27 -1.94
CA ARG A 78 10.61 9.12 -3.38
C ARG A 78 11.27 10.35 -4.01
N PRO A 79 10.85 11.61 -3.73
CA PRO A 79 11.48 12.79 -4.32
C PRO A 79 12.98 12.93 -4.03
N TRP A 80 13.48 12.37 -2.94
CA TRP A 80 14.92 12.39 -2.60
C TRP A 80 15.77 11.51 -3.51
N PHE A 81 15.15 10.54 -4.18
CA PHE A 81 15.80 9.62 -5.11
C PHE A 81 15.67 10.06 -6.57
N LEU A 82 15.11 11.24 -6.82
CA LEU A 82 14.95 11.82 -8.16
C LEU A 82 15.89 13.03 -8.34
N GLN A 83 16.16 13.37 -9.60
CA GLN A 83 16.82 14.63 -9.94
C GLN A 83 15.87 15.82 -9.74
N GLU A 84 16.40 17.04 -9.87
CA GLU A 84 15.63 18.27 -9.61
C GLU A 84 14.38 18.42 -10.49
N ASP A 85 14.39 17.82 -11.67
CA ASP A 85 13.27 17.81 -12.62
C ASP A 85 12.09 16.93 -12.18
N GLY A 86 12.27 16.12 -11.12
CA GLY A 86 11.28 15.20 -10.59
C GLY A 86 10.91 14.03 -11.50
N LYS A 87 11.60 13.85 -12.62
CA LYS A 87 11.33 12.80 -13.61
C LYS A 87 12.52 11.87 -13.75
N THR A 88 13.71 12.43 -13.81
CA THR A 88 14.92 11.66 -14.03
C THR A 88 15.34 10.95 -12.75
N ALA A 89 15.72 9.68 -12.88
CA ALA A 89 16.20 8.87 -11.79
C ALA A 89 17.52 9.45 -11.23
N GLY A 90 17.60 9.58 -9.91
CA GLY A 90 18.87 9.81 -9.23
C GLY A 90 19.69 8.51 -9.14
N PRO A 91 20.97 8.60 -8.70
CA PRO A 91 21.89 7.46 -8.67
C PRO A 91 21.38 6.29 -7.81
N PHE A 92 20.62 6.57 -6.75
CA PHE A 92 20.11 5.55 -5.82
C PHE A 92 18.64 5.15 -6.07
N LYS A 93 18.04 5.61 -7.18
CA LYS A 93 16.62 5.35 -7.45
C LYS A 93 16.29 3.88 -7.60
N ALA A 94 17.16 3.12 -8.29
CA ALA A 94 16.96 1.69 -8.49
C ALA A 94 16.97 0.92 -7.16
N VAL A 95 17.87 1.28 -6.24
CA VAL A 95 17.92 0.68 -4.90
C VAL A 95 16.65 0.99 -4.11
N TYR A 96 16.18 2.24 -4.15
CA TYR A 96 14.89 2.62 -3.54
C TYR A 96 13.72 1.80 -4.08
N ASP A 97 13.66 1.58 -5.41
CA ASP A 97 12.59 0.82 -6.03
C ASP A 97 12.61 -0.66 -5.65
N VAL A 98 13.80 -1.29 -5.64
CA VAL A 98 13.96 -2.70 -5.24
C VAL A 98 13.59 -2.89 -3.76
N VAL A 99 14.12 -2.04 -2.88
CA VAL A 99 13.82 -2.12 -1.44
C VAL A 99 12.34 -1.84 -1.17
N GLY A 100 11.78 -0.81 -1.82
CA GLY A 100 10.35 -0.46 -1.70
C GLY A 100 9.42 -1.55 -2.23
N GLY A 101 9.79 -2.18 -3.34
CA GLY A 101 9.08 -3.32 -3.92
C GLY A 101 9.10 -4.53 -2.98
N LEU A 102 10.28 -4.94 -2.52
CA LEU A 102 10.43 -6.04 -1.57
C LEU A 102 9.65 -5.78 -0.27
N ALA A 103 9.75 -4.58 0.29
CA ALA A 103 8.99 -4.20 1.48
C ALA A 103 7.46 -4.26 1.23
N SER A 104 7.01 -3.87 0.03
CA SER A 104 5.59 -3.93 -0.34
C SER A 104 5.09 -5.37 -0.47
N VAL A 105 5.88 -6.26 -1.08
CA VAL A 105 5.57 -7.69 -1.19
C VAL A 105 5.51 -8.34 0.19
N LEU A 106 6.49 -8.08 1.05
CA LEU A 106 6.50 -8.60 2.43
C LEU A 106 5.31 -8.08 3.24
N ALA A 107 4.97 -6.79 3.10
CA ALA A 107 3.79 -6.23 3.75
C ALA A 107 2.51 -6.91 3.28
N LEU A 108 2.36 -7.18 1.98
CA LEU A 108 1.20 -7.88 1.44
C LEU A 108 1.10 -9.32 1.98
N HIS A 109 2.21 -10.06 2.00
CA HIS A 109 2.25 -11.43 2.52
C HIS A 109 1.95 -11.50 4.03
N TYR A 110 2.44 -10.53 4.80
CA TYR A 110 2.10 -10.44 6.21
C TYR A 110 0.61 -10.13 6.41
N LEU A 111 0.08 -9.15 5.68
CA LEU A 111 -1.30 -8.70 5.82
C LEU A 111 -2.30 -9.76 5.36
N VAL A 112 -1.99 -10.59 4.37
CA VAL A 112 -2.95 -11.59 3.84
C VAL A 112 -3.18 -12.78 4.78
N ILE A 113 -2.39 -12.95 5.84
CA ILE A 113 -2.52 -14.09 6.78
C ILE A 113 -3.95 -14.23 7.34
N PRO A 114 -4.61 -13.18 7.88
CA PRO A 114 -5.99 -13.27 8.36
C PRO A 114 -6.98 -13.59 7.24
N PHE A 115 -6.75 -13.08 6.03
CA PHE A 115 -7.60 -13.36 4.86
C PHE A 115 -7.60 -14.86 4.53
N GLN A 116 -6.47 -15.55 4.69
CA GLN A 116 -6.36 -17.00 4.50
C GLN A 116 -6.90 -17.80 5.68
N ALA A 117 -6.75 -17.29 6.91
CA ALA A 117 -7.18 -17.98 8.12
C ALA A 117 -8.71 -18.04 8.28
N LEU A 118 -9.44 -17.06 7.72
CA LEU A 118 -10.91 -16.93 7.73
C LEU A 118 -11.59 -16.81 9.11
N SER A 119 -10.95 -17.26 10.20
CA SER A 119 -11.48 -17.17 11.57
C SER A 119 -10.83 -16.05 12.38
N TRP A 120 -11.51 -15.62 13.44
CA TRP A 120 -10.99 -14.60 14.35
C TRP A 120 -9.80 -15.12 15.16
N GLU A 121 -9.94 -16.32 15.72
CA GLU A 121 -8.99 -16.94 16.64
C GLU A 121 -7.68 -17.28 15.92
N ASN A 122 -7.75 -17.96 14.77
CA ASN A 122 -6.55 -18.34 14.01
C ASN A 122 -5.83 -17.11 13.46
N SER A 123 -6.58 -16.08 13.03
CA SER A 123 -6.01 -14.81 12.58
C SER A 123 -5.22 -14.13 13.69
N LEU A 124 -5.83 -13.95 14.88
CA LEU A 124 -5.16 -13.31 16.01
C LEU A 124 -3.99 -14.13 16.53
N GLN A 125 -4.12 -15.45 16.58
CA GLN A 125 -3.03 -16.33 16.98
C GLN A 125 -1.84 -16.22 16.02
N ALA A 126 -2.08 -16.24 14.71
CA ALA A 126 -1.03 -16.09 13.71
C ALA A 126 -0.34 -14.72 13.80
N LEU A 127 -1.12 -13.63 13.94
CA LEU A 127 -0.56 -12.29 14.12
C LEU A 127 0.22 -12.15 15.45
N SER A 128 -0.26 -12.77 16.52
CA SER A 128 0.40 -12.80 17.83
C SER A 128 1.70 -13.61 17.83
N ASN A 129 1.74 -14.73 17.10
CA ASN A 129 2.97 -15.51 16.90
C ASN A 129 4.03 -14.68 16.16
N LEU A 130 3.61 -13.83 15.24
CA LEU A 130 4.47 -12.84 14.57
C LEU A 130 4.65 -11.53 15.37
N LYS A 131 4.17 -11.48 16.62
CA LYS A 131 4.26 -10.34 17.54
C LYS A 131 3.72 -9.03 16.97
N PHE A 132 2.72 -9.12 16.08
CA PHE A 132 2.19 -7.97 15.33
C PHE A 132 3.27 -7.17 14.57
N SER A 133 4.41 -7.79 14.26
CA SER A 133 5.60 -7.12 13.72
C SER A 133 5.33 -6.30 12.47
N GLY A 134 4.56 -6.82 11.50
CA GLY A 134 4.20 -6.05 10.30
C GLY A 134 3.37 -4.80 10.61
N HIS A 135 2.41 -4.87 11.53
CA HIS A 135 1.66 -3.69 11.98
C HIS A 135 2.56 -2.68 12.70
N ILE A 136 3.46 -3.15 13.57
CA ILE A 136 4.43 -2.31 14.28
C ILE A 136 5.37 -1.61 13.27
N ILE A 137 5.92 -2.34 12.31
CA ILE A 137 6.78 -1.79 11.25
C ILE A 137 6.03 -0.73 10.46
N LEU A 138 4.79 -0.98 10.06
CA LEU A 138 3.96 0.00 9.35
C LEU A 138 3.72 1.25 10.20
N ALA A 139 3.50 1.11 11.52
CA ALA A 139 3.29 2.25 12.42
C ALA A 139 4.57 3.10 12.52
N VAL A 140 5.71 2.44 12.70
CA VAL A 140 7.02 3.10 12.75
C VAL A 140 7.30 3.82 11.43
N LEU A 141 7.12 3.16 10.28
CA LEU A 141 7.30 3.79 8.97
C LEU A 141 6.35 4.96 8.75
N TYR A 142 5.10 4.87 9.19
CA TYR A 142 4.14 5.96 9.11
C TYR A 142 4.63 7.20 9.86
N VAL A 143 5.16 7.03 11.07
CA VAL A 143 5.74 8.12 11.88
C VAL A 143 7.01 8.65 11.22
N LEU A 144 7.96 7.77 10.89
CA LEU A 144 9.23 8.17 10.28
C LEU A 144 9.03 8.96 8.98
N PHE A 145 8.14 8.51 8.10
CA PHE A 145 7.86 9.21 6.84
C PHE A 145 7.16 10.56 7.05
N HIS A 146 6.41 10.75 8.15
CA HIS A 146 5.88 12.07 8.51
C HIS A 146 6.97 13.05 8.97
N LEU A 147 8.06 12.54 9.54
CA LEU A 147 9.21 13.35 9.96
C LEU A 147 10.09 13.75 8.77
N VAL A 148 10.06 12.97 7.67
CA VAL A 148 10.81 13.32 6.45
C VAL A 148 10.25 14.61 5.83
N PRO A 149 11.09 15.64 5.62
CA PRO A 149 10.67 16.88 4.99
C PRO A 149 10.31 16.66 3.52
N VAL A 150 9.29 17.37 3.04
CA VAL A 150 8.88 17.33 1.64
C VAL A 150 9.93 18.05 0.80
N ARG A 151 10.66 17.32 -0.05
CA ARG A 151 11.56 17.91 -1.05
C ARG A 151 10.74 18.54 -2.18
N LYS A 152 10.90 19.86 -2.37
CA LYS A 152 10.32 20.57 -3.52
C LYS A 152 11.17 20.28 -4.75
N LEU A 153 10.57 19.67 -5.77
CA LEU A 153 11.17 19.48 -7.08
C LEU A 153 10.86 20.70 -7.94
N LYS A 154 11.76 21.09 -8.84
CA LYS A 154 11.50 22.20 -9.76
C LYS A 154 10.42 21.75 -10.73
N SER A 155 9.30 22.49 -10.78
CA SER A 155 8.32 22.28 -11.84
C SER A 155 9.04 22.46 -13.17
N ALA A 156 8.95 21.47 -14.07
CA ALA A 156 9.35 21.68 -15.45
C ALA A 156 8.66 22.96 -15.93
N LYS A 157 9.44 23.96 -16.37
CA LYS A 157 8.88 25.10 -17.09
C LYS A 157 8.05 24.50 -18.22
N LYS A 158 6.75 24.80 -18.27
CA LYS A 158 5.98 24.59 -19.48
C LYS A 158 6.66 25.45 -20.54
N THR A 159 7.36 24.83 -21.47
CA THR A 159 7.71 25.46 -22.73
C THR A 159 6.37 25.79 -23.38
N GLU A 160 6.08 27.09 -23.48
CA GLU A 160 5.00 27.65 -24.33
C GLU A 160 5.25 27.33 -25.79
#